data_AF-A0A5B1CI09-F1
#
_entry.id   AF-A0A5B1CI09-F1
#
_cell.length_a   1.000
_cell.length_b   1.000
_cell.length_c   1.000
_cell.angle_alpha   90.00
_cell.angle_beta   90.00
_cell.angle_gamma   90.00
#
_symmetry.space_group_name_H-M   'P 1'
#
loop_
_entity.id
_entity.type
_entity.pdbx_description
1 polymer ?
#
loop_
_entity_poly.entity_id
_entity_poly.type
_entity_poly.pdbx_seq_one_letter_code
_entity_poly.pdbx_strand_id
1 'polypeptide(L)'
;MKYLVWGLIAFLVVIHQDVWNWNNDTLVFGFIPLTLAYHAGISIAASVVWLIAATTAWPVDSDDSTGDLVAGDVVASDSSQESSI
;
A
#
# COMPACT_ATOMS: atom_id res chain seq x y z
N MET A 1 8.54 9.72 -7.34
CA MET A 1 7.72 8.58 -6.89
C MET A 1 6.53 8.27 -7.80
N LYS A 2 5.72 9.26 -8.19
CA LYS A 2 4.51 9.09 -9.04
C LYS A 2 4.70 8.27 -10.34
N TYR A 3 5.81 8.44 -11.05
CA TYR A 3 6.07 7.70 -12.30
C TYR A 3 6.58 6.27 -12.08
N LEU A 4 7.06 5.93 -10.88
CA LEU A 4 7.66 4.63 -10.59
C LEU A 4 6.56 3.55 -10.54
N VAL A 5 5.43 3.87 -9.91
CA VAL A 5 4.24 3.01 -9.88
C VAL A 5 3.71 2.79 -11.30
N TRP A 6 3.64 3.86 -12.10
CA TRP A 6 3.13 3.78 -13.47
C TRP A 6 4.05 2.96 -14.39
N GLY A 7 5.38 3.11 -14.26
CA GLY A 7 6.36 2.28 -14.96
C GLY A 7 6.29 0.80 -14.56
N LEU A 8 6.07 0.52 -13.27
CA LEU A 8 5.95 -0.85 -12.75
C LEU A 8 4.67 -1.54 -13.24
N ILE A 9 3.56 -0.80 -13.32
CA ILE A 9 2.30 -1.29 -13.90
C ILE A 9 2.46 -1.58 -15.39
N ALA A 10 3.05 -0.65 -16.15
CA ALA A 10 3.30 -0.85 -17.58
C ALA A 10 4.21 -2.06 -17.84
N PHE A 11 5.26 -2.20 -17.05
CA PHE A 11 6.16 -3.36 -17.10
C PHE A 11 5.42 -4.67 -16.81
N LEU A 12 4.57 -4.69 -15.78
CA LEU A 12 3.76 -5.85 -15.42
C LEU A 12 2.81 -6.24 -16.55
N VAL A 13 2.15 -5.27 -17.19
CA VAL A 13 1.25 -5.49 -18.33
C VAL A 13 1.98 -6.13 -19.51
N VAL A 14 3.19 -5.66 -19.84
CA VAL A 14 3.99 -6.22 -20.95
C VAL A 14 4.39 -7.66 -20.63
N ILE A 15 4.85 -7.92 -19.40
CA ILE A 15 5.20 -9.27 -18.94
C ILE A 15 3.98 -10.20 -18.87
N HIS A 16 2.79 -9.66 -18.57
CA HIS A 16 1.55 -10.43 -18.50
C HIS A 16 1.06 -10.94 -19.86
N GLN A 17 1.51 -10.34 -20.96
CA GLN A 17 1.06 -10.74 -22.30
C GLN A 17 1.48 -12.17 -22.67
N ASP A 18 2.46 -12.76 -21.97
CA ASP A 18 2.96 -14.14 -22.11
C ASP A 18 2.83 -14.78 -23.52
N VAL A 19 3.21 -14.04 -24.55
CA VAL A 19 3.16 -14.50 -25.95
C VAL A 19 4.41 -15.32 -26.31
N TRP A 20 5.47 -15.22 -25.49
CA TRP A 20 6.78 -15.80 -25.77
C TRP A 20 6.97 -17.16 -25.10
N ASN A 21 6.48 -17.36 -23.88
CA ASN A 21 6.72 -18.58 -23.11
C ASN A 21 5.58 -19.60 -23.25
N TRP A 22 4.68 -19.39 -24.21
CA TRP A 22 3.46 -20.20 -24.37
C TRP A 22 3.74 -21.68 -24.69
N ASN A 23 4.89 -22.01 -25.29
CA ASN A 23 5.21 -23.37 -25.71
C ASN A 23 6.34 -24.03 -24.89
N ASN A 24 6.66 -23.48 -23.72
CA ASN A 24 7.76 -23.95 -22.88
C ASN A 24 7.28 -24.96 -21.83
N ASP A 25 7.27 -26.24 -22.20
CA ASP A 25 6.95 -27.37 -21.31
C ASP A 25 8.08 -27.73 -20.34
N THR A 26 9.02 -26.82 -20.08
CA THR A 26 10.09 -27.06 -19.12
C THR A 26 9.47 -27.27 -17.73
N LEU A 27 9.59 -28.48 -17.18
CA LEU A 27 9.09 -28.78 -15.83
C LEU A 27 10.05 -28.19 -14.79
N VAL A 28 9.56 -27.20 -14.04
CA VAL A 28 10.22 -26.71 -12.83
C VAL A 28 9.80 -27.62 -11.68
N PHE A 29 10.75 -27.99 -10.83
CA PHE A 29 10.53 -28.94 -9.71
C PHE A 29 10.03 -30.34 -10.12
N GLY A 30 10.07 -30.69 -11.42
CA GLY A 30 9.63 -31.99 -11.93
C GLY A 30 8.11 -32.20 -11.96
N PHE A 31 7.31 -31.18 -11.64
CA PHE A 31 5.85 -31.30 -11.56
C PHE A 31 5.06 -30.08 -12.07
N ILE A 32 5.67 -28.88 -12.09
CA ILE A 32 4.99 -27.64 -12.47
C ILE A 32 5.55 -27.15 -13.81
N PRO A 33 4.71 -26.93 -14.85
CA PRO A 33 5.17 -26.32 -16.09
C PRO A 33 5.66 -24.89 -15.84
N LEU A 34 6.78 -24.51 -16.45
CA LEU A 34 7.41 -23.20 -16.28
C LEU A 34 6.44 -22.04 -16.53
N THR A 35 5.53 -22.19 -17.50
CA THR A 35 4.46 -21.23 -17.79
C THR A 35 3.56 -20.97 -16.57
N LEU A 36 3.20 -22.02 -15.83
CA LEU A 36 2.37 -21.91 -14.63
C LEU A 36 3.12 -21.23 -13.47
N ALA A 37 4.38 -21.63 -13.27
CA ALA A 37 5.25 -21.01 -12.27
C ALA A 37 5.50 -19.51 -12.57
N TYR A 38 5.64 -19.16 -13.85
CA TYR A 38 5.78 -17.79 -14.32
C TYR A 38 4.53 -16.96 -14.01
N HIS A 39 3.34 -17.47 -14.29
CA HIS A 39 2.08 -16.80 -13.94
C HIS A 39 1.90 -16.60 -12.43
N ALA A 40 2.29 -17.59 -11.62
CA ALA A 40 2.30 -17.46 -10.16
C ALA A 40 3.24 -16.32 -9.71
N GLY A 41 4.44 -16.25 -10.30
CA GLY A 41 5.39 -15.16 -10.06
C GLY A 41 4.83 -13.78 -10.42
N ILE A 42 4.16 -13.64 -11.57
CA ILE A 42 3.52 -12.39 -11.97
C ILE A 42 2.40 -11.98 -10.99
N SER A 43 1.64 -12.94 -10.47
CA SER A 43 0.56 -12.67 -9.51
C SER A 43 1.10 -12.14 -8.17
N ILE A 44 2.23 -12.68 -7.71
CA ILE A 44 2.96 -12.17 -6.54
C ILE A 44 3.49 -10.76 -6.82
N ALA A 45 4.11 -10.56 -7.99
CA ALA A 45 4.62 -9.26 -8.40
C ALA A 45 3.49 -8.21 -8.41
N ALA A 46 2.32 -8.52 -8.99
CA ALA A 46 1.14 -7.66 -9.00
C ALA A 46 0.73 -7.22 -7.59
N SER A 47 0.72 -8.16 -6.64
CA SER A 47 0.38 -7.87 -5.24
C SER A 47 1.37 -6.91 -4.60
N VAL A 48 2.67 -7.05 -4.88
CA VAL A 48 3.71 -6.13 -4.41
C VAL A 48 3.56 -4.75 -5.02
N VAL A 49 3.30 -4.66 -6.34
CA VAL A 49 3.03 -3.38 -7.02
C VAL A 49 1.85 -2.67 -6.35
N TRP A 50 0.77 -3.40 -6.08
CA TRP A 50 -0.41 -2.87 -5.43
C TRP A 50 -0.13 -2.39 -4.00
N LEU A 51 0.69 -3.13 -3.24
CA LEU A 51 1.08 -2.74 -1.88
C LEU A 51 1.89 -1.44 -1.89
N ILE A 52 2.85 -1.30 -2.81
CA ILE A 52 3.62 -0.06 -2.99
C ILE A 52 2.71 1.09 -3.44
N ALA A 53 1.74 0.82 -4.33
CA ALA A 53 0.77 1.81 -4.76
C ALA A 53 -0.11 2.28 -3.59
N ALA A 54 -0.59 1.36 -2.76
CA ALA A 54 -1.42 1.66 -1.60
C ALA A 54 -0.68 2.52 -0.56
N THR A 55 0.57 2.18 -0.22
CA THR A 55 1.38 2.96 0.74
C THR A 55 1.81 4.32 0.18
N THR A 56 1.97 4.44 -1.14
CA THR A 56 2.33 5.71 -1.78
C THR A 56 1.11 6.63 -1.96
N ALA A 57 -0.06 6.07 -2.27
CA ALA A 57 -1.29 6.83 -2.52
C ALA A 57 -2.03 7.21 -1.22
N TRP A 58 -1.84 6.44 -0.15
CA TRP A 58 -2.45 6.68 1.15
C TRP A 58 -1.39 6.71 2.26
N PRO A 59 -0.52 7.73 2.32
CA PRO A 59 0.31 7.94 3.49
C PRO A 59 -0.62 8.20 4.67
N VAL A 60 -0.52 7.39 5.74
CA VAL A 60 -1.23 7.69 6.98
C VAL A 60 -0.47 8.84 7.65
N ASP A 61 -0.88 10.07 7.35
CA ASP A 61 -0.47 11.21 8.16
C ASP A 61 -1.04 10.96 9.56
N SER A 62 -0.13 10.65 10.49
CA SER A 62 -0.45 10.47 11.91
C SER A 62 -0.61 11.86 12.55
N ASP A 63 -1.50 12.68 12.01
CA ASP A 63 -1.91 13.93 12.64
C ASP A 63 -3.06 13.63 13.59
N ASP A 64 -2.73 13.07 14.75
CA ASP A 64 -3.61 13.19 15.91
C ASP A 64 -3.00 14.22 16.87
N SER A 65 -3.07 15.47 16.42
CA SER A 65 -2.90 16.67 17.24
C SER A 65 -4.06 16.79 18.23
N THR A 66 -4.20 15.87 19.19
CA THR A 66 -5.16 16.00 20.32
C THR A 66 -4.51 16.70 21.53
N GLY A 67 -3.51 17.55 21.28
CA GLY A 67 -2.85 18.40 22.29
C GLY A 67 -3.59 19.69 22.65
N ASP A 68 -4.76 19.99 22.08
CA ASP A 68 -5.37 21.33 22.20
C ASP A 68 -6.69 21.39 23.02
N LEU A 69 -7.30 20.25 23.35
CA LEU A 69 -8.61 20.25 24.02
C LEU A 69 -8.53 20.37 25.57
N VAL A 70 -7.34 20.23 26.16
CA VAL A 70 -7.17 20.21 27.64
C VAL A 70 -6.84 21.59 28.22
N ALA A 71 -6.30 22.52 27.42
CA ALA A 71 -5.90 23.84 27.92
C ALA A 71 -7.06 24.84 28.06
N GLY A 72 -8.12 24.70 27.26
CA GLY A 72 -9.28 25.62 27.27
C GLY A 72 -10.32 25.33 28.35
N ASP A 73 -10.42 24.08 28.82
CA ASP A 73 -11.48 23.65 29.74
C ASP A 73 -11.13 23.88 31.22
N VAL A 74 -9.83 23.83 31.56
CA VAL A 74 -9.35 24.03 32.94
C VAL A 74 -9.42 25.50 33.37
N VAL A 75 -9.20 26.44 32.45
CA VAL A 75 -9.20 27.89 32.77
C VAL A 75 -10.63 28.46 32.89
N ALA A 76 -11.60 27.93 32.13
CA ALA A 76 -12.99 28.39 32.19
C ALA A 76 -13.71 27.96 33.48
N SER A 77 -13.32 26.82 34.04
CA SER A 77 -13.98 26.21 35.21
C SER A 77 -13.56 26.81 36.55
N ASP A 78 -12.36 27.40 36.64
CA ASP A 78 -11.80 27.93 37.90
C ASP A 78 -12.35 29.33 38.24
N SER A 79 -12.51 30.19 37.23
CA SER A 79 -12.98 31.58 37.44
C SER A 79 -14.45 31.71 37.86
N SER A 80 -15.26 30.65 37.68
CA SER A 80 -16.69 30.68 37.99
C SER A 80 -17.02 30.29 39.43
N GLN A 81 -16.10 29.63 40.15
CA GLN A 81 -16.35 29.18 41.53
C GLN A 81 -15.98 30.22 42.61
N GLU A 82 -15.06 31.14 42.35
CA GLU A 82 -14.70 32.19 43.34
C GLU A 82 -15.74 33.31 43.48
N SER A 83 -16.69 33.46 42.56
CA SER A 83 -17.63 34.62 42.57
C SER A 83 -18.94 34.39 43.34
N SER A 84 -19.17 33.21 43.92
CA SER A 84 -20.46 32.86 44.53
C SER A 84 -20.40 32.28 45.96
N ILE A 85 -19.26 32.38 46.66
CA ILE A 85 -19.16 32.06 48.10
C ILE A 85 -18.45 33.18 48.88
#